data_AF-A0A6C0CFV8-F1
#
_entry.id   AF-A0A6C0CFV8-F1
#
_cell.length_a   1.000
_cell.length_b   1.000
_cell.length_c   1.000
_cell.angle_alpha   90.00
_cell.angle_beta   90.00
_cell.angle_gamma   90.00
#
_symmetry.space_group_name_H-M   'P 1'
#
loop_
_entity.id
_entity.type
_entity.pdbx_description
1 polymer ?
#
loop_
_entity_poly.entity_id
_entity_poly.type
_entity_poly.pdbx_seq_one_letter_code
_entity_poly.pdbx_strand_id
1 'polypeptide(L)'
;MSPDSMLALAIMGVLIVVIVARQFSVALLEVMMSSRSGSTVVLLLAVVGLFYKNYFYSALALSVLSVFLLKDLWQKYPIADARRLHQEVQRDLARFDPNTSVDLQWGNGAVKHDSPSLYVQPQSPTLLVFPPSAELLHSMCG
;
A
#
# COMPACT_ATOMS: atom_id res chain seq x y z
N MET A 1 19.01 -36.78 -21.12
CA MET A 1 19.02 -36.19 -19.77
C MET A 1 17.72 -36.55 -19.10
N SER A 2 17.75 -37.02 -17.84
CA SER A 2 16.51 -37.25 -17.09
C SER A 2 15.77 -35.92 -16.88
N PRO A 3 14.43 -35.91 -16.85
CA PRO A 3 13.65 -34.68 -16.64
C PRO A 3 14.10 -33.92 -15.37
N ASP A 4 14.50 -34.66 -14.33
CA ASP A 4 15.06 -34.14 -13.08
C ASP A 4 16.33 -33.32 -13.27
N SER A 5 17.24 -33.83 -14.10
CA SER A 5 18.52 -33.18 -14.36
C SER A 5 18.36 -31.89 -15.15
N MET A 6 17.38 -31.82 -16.07
CA MET A 6 17.04 -30.59 -16.79
C MET A 6 16.42 -29.55 -15.86
N LEU A 7 15.47 -29.94 -15.01
CA LEU A 7 14.85 -29.03 -14.03
C LEU A 7 15.86 -28.52 -13.01
N ALA A 8 16.73 -29.39 -12.49
CA ALA A 8 17.78 -28.99 -11.56
C ALA A 8 18.75 -27.98 -12.21
N LEU A 9 19.10 -28.18 -13.48
CA LEU A 9 20.01 -27.29 -14.20
C LEU A 9 19.36 -25.93 -14.48
N ALA A 10 18.06 -25.89 -14.78
CA ALA A 10 17.31 -24.64 -14.89
C ALA A 10 17.26 -23.88 -13.55
N ILE A 11 16.94 -24.57 -12.45
CA ILE A 11 16.91 -23.97 -11.10
C ILE A 11 18.30 -23.45 -10.70
N MET A 12 19.36 -24.21 -10.99
CA MET A 12 20.74 -23.78 -10.75
C MET A 12 21.14 -22.59 -11.64
N GLY A 13 20.66 -22.54 -12.89
CA GLY A 13 20.85 -21.38 -13.76
C GLY A 13 20.22 -20.11 -13.18
N VAL A 14 18.99 -20.20 -12.67
CA VAL A 14 18.35 -19.09 -11.96
C VAL A 14 19.14 -18.71 -10.71
N LEU A 15 19.62 -19.68 -9.93
CA LEU A 15 20.46 -19.43 -8.76
C LEU A 15 21.74 -18.66 -9.11
N ILE A 16 22.43 -19.02 -10.19
CA ILE A 16 23.63 -18.32 -10.66
C ILE A 16 23.29 -16.88 -11.07
N VAL A 17 22.21 -16.68 -11.83
CA VAL A 17 21.77 -15.34 -12.23
C VAL A 17 21.47 -14.47 -11.01
N VAL A 18 20.80 -15.03 -10.00
CA VAL A 18 20.51 -14.34 -8.73
C VAL A 18 21.80 -13.98 -7.99
N ILE A 19 22.77 -14.89 -7.90
CA ILE A 19 24.06 -14.63 -7.25
C ILE A 19 24.80 -13.49 -7.95
N VAL A 20 24.80 -13.49 -9.29
CA VAL A 20 25.44 -12.43 -10.10
C VAL A 20 24.71 -11.10 -9.93
N ALA A 21 23.37 -11.10 -9.97
CA ALA A 21 22.56 -9.90 -9.80
C ALA A 21 22.63 -9.34 -8.37
N ARG A 22 23.04 -10.14 -7.38
CA ARG A 22 23.10 -9.82 -5.94
C ARG A 22 21.78 -9.37 -5.31
N GLN A 23 20.68 -9.39 -6.05
CA GLN A 23 19.36 -8.97 -5.58
C GLN A 23 18.27 -9.76 -6.30
N PHE A 24 17.26 -10.17 -5.55
CA PHE A 24 15.98 -10.57 -6.11
C PHE A 24 15.15 -9.35 -6.47
N SER A 25 14.28 -9.46 -7.49
CA SER A 25 13.39 -8.36 -7.88
C SER A 25 12.49 -7.95 -6.71
N VAL A 26 12.37 -6.63 -6.48
CA VAL A 26 11.57 -6.06 -5.39
C VAL A 26 10.11 -6.52 -5.45
N ALA A 27 9.54 -6.65 -6.65
CA ALA A 27 8.16 -7.13 -6.85
C ALA A 27 7.95 -8.57 -6.34
N LEU A 28 8.91 -9.47 -6.58
CA LEU A 28 8.83 -10.84 -6.09
C LEU A 28 8.94 -10.89 -4.55
N LEU A 29 9.83 -10.08 -3.98
CA LEU A 29 9.97 -9.95 -2.52
C LEU A 29 8.69 -9.38 -1.89
N GLU A 30 8.03 -8.42 -2.55
CA GLU A 30 6.78 -7.81 -2.11
C GLU A 30 5.62 -8.82 -2.07
N VAL A 31 5.47 -9.64 -3.12
CA VAL A 31 4.49 -10.74 -3.16
C VAL A 31 4.73 -11.73 -2.01
N MET A 32 5.98 -12.08 -1.75
CA MET A 32 6.33 -13.03 -0.68
C MET A 32 6.20 -12.44 0.74
N MET A 33 6.16 -11.13 0.87
CA MET A 33 6.02 -10.42 2.15
C MET A 33 4.58 -10.23 2.61
N SER A 34 3.59 -10.40 1.72
CA SER A 34 2.16 -10.38 2.07
C SER A 34 1.84 -11.37 3.21
N SER A 35 2.55 -12.50 3.28
CA SER A 35 2.60 -13.34 4.49
C SER A 35 4.02 -13.88 4.72
N ARG A 36 4.75 -13.27 5.66
CA ARG A 36 6.12 -13.69 6.04
C ARG A 36 6.23 -15.17 6.42
N SER A 37 5.22 -15.73 7.08
CA SER A 37 5.15 -17.15 7.41
C SER A 37 4.57 -18.00 6.28
N GLY A 38 3.77 -17.42 5.39
CA GLY A 38 3.19 -18.15 4.26
C GLY A 38 4.22 -18.45 3.18
N SER A 39 5.10 -17.49 2.87
CA SER A 39 6.16 -17.70 1.88
C SER A 39 7.17 -18.77 2.30
N THR A 40 7.51 -18.88 3.59
CA THR A 40 8.38 -19.95 4.08
C THR A 40 7.70 -21.32 4.01
N VAL A 41 6.41 -21.41 4.38
CA VAL A 41 5.62 -22.64 4.32
C VAL A 41 5.44 -23.11 2.87
N VAL A 42 5.18 -22.20 1.94
CA VAL A 42 5.03 -22.52 0.51
C VAL A 42 6.33 -23.04 -0.09
N LEU A 43 7.47 -22.41 0.21
CA LEU A 43 8.77 -22.89 -0.25
C LEU A 43 9.10 -24.28 0.31
N LEU A 44 8.80 -24.51 1.59
CA LEU A 44 9.05 -25.80 2.24
C LEU A 44 8.14 -26.89 1.65
N LEU A 45 6.86 -26.59 1.41
CA LEU A 45 5.93 -27.47 0.70
C LEU A 45 6.40 -27.81 -0.71
N ALA A 46 6.96 -26.84 -1.44
CA ALA A 46 7.50 -27.07 -2.78
C ALA A 46 8.70 -28.04 -2.74
N VAL A 47 9.61 -27.89 -1.79
CA VAL A 47 10.76 -28.81 -1.61
C VAL A 47 10.27 -30.21 -1.24
N VAL A 48 9.33 -30.33 -0.29
CA VAL A 48 8.78 -31.63 0.15
C VAL A 48 8.01 -32.30 -0.99
N GLY A 49 7.23 -31.54 -1.77
CA GLY A 49 6.50 -32.05 -2.93
C GLY A 49 7.41 -32.58 -4.03
N LEU A 50 8.56 -31.92 -4.27
CA LEU A 50 9.58 -32.41 -5.20
C LEU A 50 10.26 -33.69 -4.68
N PHE A 51 10.50 -33.78 -3.37
CA PHE A 51 11.08 -34.96 -2.74
C PHE A 51 10.13 -36.17 -2.84
N TYR A 52 8.83 -35.97 -2.62
CA TYR A 52 7.82 -37.03 -2.72
C TYR A 52 7.70 -37.62 -4.13
N LYS A 53 8.02 -36.83 -5.16
CA LYS A 53 8.03 -37.27 -6.56
C LYS A 53 9.37 -37.85 -7.02
N ASN A 54 10.30 -38.14 -6.11
CA ASN A 54 11.66 -38.66 -6.37
C ASN A 54 12.59 -37.72 -7.17
N TYR A 55 12.29 -36.41 -7.23
CA TYR A 55 13.14 -35.44 -7.92
C TYR A 55 14.28 -34.89 -7.04
N PHE A 56 15.16 -35.77 -6.55
CA PHE A 56 16.17 -35.44 -5.53
C PHE A 56 17.09 -34.26 -5.91
N TYR A 57 17.57 -34.21 -7.15
CA TYR A 57 18.47 -33.14 -7.60
C TYR A 57 17.78 -31.77 -7.67
N SER A 58 16.53 -31.73 -8.12
CA SER A 58 15.76 -30.49 -8.19
C SER A 58 15.36 -30.01 -6.80
N ALA A 59 15.03 -30.92 -5.88
CA ALA A 59 14.70 -30.60 -4.50
C ALA A 59 15.90 -29.98 -3.77
N LEU A 60 17.11 -30.49 -4.02
CA LEU A 60 18.35 -29.94 -3.46
C LEU A 60 18.66 -28.55 -4.05
N ALA A 61 18.56 -28.38 -5.37
CA ALA A 61 18.75 -27.07 -5.99
C ALA A 61 17.73 -26.02 -5.48
N LEU A 62 16.46 -26.43 -5.35
CA LEU A 62 15.39 -25.58 -4.84
C LEU A 62 15.59 -25.22 -3.36
N SER A 63 16.09 -26.14 -2.53
CA SER A 63 16.33 -25.86 -1.11
C SER A 63 17.43 -24.82 -0.92
N VAL A 64 18.53 -24.92 -1.68
CA VAL A 64 19.61 -23.92 -1.66
C VAL A 64 19.07 -22.56 -2.13
N LEU A 65 18.31 -22.53 -3.22
CA LEU A 65 17.68 -21.31 -3.72
C LEU A 65 16.74 -20.69 -2.68
N SER A 66 15.95 -21.51 -2.00
CA SER A 66 15.02 -21.06 -0.97
C SER A 66 15.74 -20.40 0.21
N VAL A 67 16.89 -20.94 0.63
CA VAL A 67 17.70 -20.34 1.71
C VAL A 67 18.23 -18.97 1.31
N PHE A 68 18.75 -18.82 0.08
CA PHE A 68 19.22 -17.54 -0.42
C PHE A 68 18.09 -16.51 -0.52
N LEU A 69 16.92 -16.95 -1.03
CA LEU A 69 15.74 -16.11 -1.16
C LEU A 69 15.25 -15.65 0.21
N LEU A 70 15.12 -16.57 1.18
CA LEU A 70 14.78 -16.23 2.55
C LEU A 70 15.78 -15.22 3.12
N LYS A 71 17.09 -15.47 3.01
CA LYS A 71 18.11 -14.56 3.56
C LYS A 71 17.93 -13.13 3.04
N ASP A 72 17.72 -12.96 1.73
CA ASP A 72 17.47 -11.66 1.13
C ASP A 72 16.12 -11.04 1.58
N LEU A 73 15.07 -11.86 1.73
CA LEU A 73 13.77 -11.45 2.30
C LEU A 73 13.90 -10.95 3.75
N TRP A 74 14.71 -11.62 4.57
CA TRP A 74 14.87 -11.31 5.99
C TRP A 74 15.81 -10.12 6.23
N GLN A 75 16.87 -9.96 5.44
CA GLN A 75 17.89 -8.94 5.68
C GLN A 75 17.70 -7.67 4.84
N LYS A 76 17.41 -7.79 3.54
CA LYS A 76 17.39 -6.63 2.63
C LYS A 76 16.01 -5.98 2.56
N TYR A 77 14.93 -6.77 2.53
CA TYR A 77 13.59 -6.22 2.41
C TYR A 77 13.14 -5.27 3.55
N PRO A 78 13.40 -5.54 4.85
CA PRO A 78 12.98 -4.60 5.90
C PRO A 78 13.73 -3.27 5.86
N ILE A 79 14.92 -3.24 5.24
CA ILE A 79 15.77 -2.05 5.10
C ILE A 79 15.53 -1.35 3.75
N ALA A 80 14.81 -1.99 2.82
CA ALA A 80 14.59 -1.45 1.50
C ALA A 80 13.73 -0.18 1.53
N ASP A 81 14.30 0.94 1.08
CA ASP A 81 13.61 2.23 0.94
C ASP A 81 12.33 2.10 0.10
N ALA A 82 12.30 1.17 -0.84
CA ALA A 82 11.12 0.88 -1.66
C ALA A 82 9.89 0.48 -0.82
N ARG A 83 10.08 -0.28 0.28
CA ARG A 83 8.97 -0.64 1.17
C ARG A 83 8.48 0.58 1.93
N ARG A 84 9.41 1.39 2.45
CA ARG A 84 9.09 2.61 3.18
C ARG A 84 8.33 3.58 2.28
N LEU A 85 8.81 3.78 1.05
CA LEU A 85 8.15 4.58 0.04
C LEU A 85 6.76 4.03 -0.29
N HIS A 86 6.61 2.72 -0.51
CA HIS A 86 5.30 2.13 -0.76
C HIS A 86 4.33 2.36 0.41
N GLN A 87 4.79 2.21 1.65
CA GLN A 87 3.97 2.45 2.84
C GLN A 87 3.60 3.93 3.01
N GLU A 88 4.53 4.84 2.71
CA GLU A 88 4.29 6.28 2.74
C GLU A 88 3.29 6.69 1.64
N VAL A 89 3.46 6.18 0.42
CA VAL A 89 2.52 6.41 -0.71
C VAL A 89 1.13 5.87 -0.39
N GLN A 90 1.01 4.65 0.12
CA GLN A 90 -0.29 4.08 0.49
C GLN A 90 -0.97 4.87 1.60
N ARG A 91 -0.21 5.34 2.59
CA ARG A 91 -0.74 6.20 3.67
C ARG A 91 -1.21 7.55 3.11
N ASP A 92 -0.47 8.15 2.19
CA ASP A 92 -0.88 9.40 1.55
C ASP A 92 -2.11 9.21 0.67
N LEU A 93 -2.18 8.13 -0.13
CA LEU A 93 -3.35 7.79 -0.94
C LEU A 93 -4.59 7.50 -0.09
N ALA A 94 -4.43 6.89 1.08
CA ALA A 94 -5.53 6.65 2.02
C ALA A 94 -6.15 7.95 2.55
N ARG A 95 -5.47 9.11 2.48
CA ARG A 95 -6.06 10.41 2.81
C ARG A 95 -7.03 10.91 1.74
N PHE A 96 -6.99 10.34 0.54
CA PHE A 96 -7.81 10.73 -0.60
C PHE A 96 -8.96 9.75 -0.87
N ASP A 97 -9.50 9.13 0.18
CA ASP A 97 -10.73 8.35 0.08
C ASP A 97 -11.96 9.27 0.23
N PRO A 98 -12.87 9.33 -0.76
CA PRO A 98 -14.06 10.17 -0.71
C PRO A 98 -14.95 9.91 0.51
N ASN A 99 -14.93 8.70 1.07
CA ASN A 99 -15.79 8.33 2.20
C ASN A 99 -15.22 8.74 3.56
N THR A 100 -13.91 8.99 3.65
CA THR A 100 -13.22 9.28 4.92
C THR A 100 -12.48 10.61 4.93
N SER A 101 -12.24 11.22 3.76
CA SER A 101 -11.55 12.49 3.60
C SER A 101 -12.50 13.68 3.67
N VAL A 102 -12.36 14.51 4.70
CA VAL A 102 -13.17 15.72 4.92
C VAL A 102 -12.96 16.74 3.78
N ASP A 103 -11.73 16.90 3.31
CA ASP A 103 -11.41 17.84 2.23
C ASP A 103 -12.10 17.47 0.92
N LEU A 104 -12.13 16.17 0.59
CA LEU A 104 -12.85 15.68 -0.59
C LEU A 104 -14.37 15.80 -0.40
N GLN A 105 -14.87 15.59 0.81
CA GLN A 105 -16.30 15.74 1.14
C GLN A 105 -16.78 17.19 1.10
N TRP A 106 -15.92 18.15 1.41
CA TRP A 106 -16.21 19.57 1.20
C TRP A 106 -16.10 19.95 -0.27
N GLY A 107 -15.09 19.46 -0.98
CA GLY A 107 -14.89 19.73 -2.40
C GLY A 107 -15.99 19.16 -3.30
N ASN A 108 -16.55 18.00 -2.96
CA ASN A 108 -17.67 17.38 -3.69
C ASN A 108 -19.05 17.84 -3.19
N GLY A 109 -19.11 18.63 -2.12
CA GLY A 109 -20.33 19.15 -1.53
C GLY A 109 -21.20 18.13 -0.78
N ALA A 110 -20.68 16.93 -0.50
CA ALA A 110 -21.35 15.91 0.30
C ALA A 110 -21.46 16.32 1.78
N VAL A 111 -20.48 17.06 2.29
CA VAL A 111 -20.52 17.72 3.59
C VAL A 111 -20.49 19.22 3.36
N LYS A 112 -21.38 19.95 4.04
CA LYS A 112 -21.40 21.41 4.06
C LYS A 112 -21.15 21.87 5.48
N HIS A 113 -20.44 22.99 5.63
CA HIS A 113 -20.43 23.69 6.90
C HIS A 113 -21.84 24.17 7.21
N ASP A 114 -22.23 24.08 8.49
CA ASP A 114 -23.42 24.76 8.95
C ASP A 114 -23.27 26.26 8.69
N SER A 115 -24.38 26.90 8.31
CA SER A 115 -24.41 28.34 8.17
C SER A 115 -23.99 28.99 9.49
N PRO A 116 -23.15 30.04 9.46
CA PRO A 116 -22.71 30.70 10.68
C PRO A 116 -23.93 31.17 11.47
N SER A 117 -24.05 30.71 12.71
CA SER A 117 -25.05 31.21 13.64
C SER A 117 -24.43 32.33 14.46
N LEU A 118 -25.18 33.43 14.62
CA LEU A 118 -24.77 34.48 15.53
C LEU A 118 -24.83 33.91 16.96
N TYR A 119 -23.70 34.00 17.67
CA TYR A 119 -23.58 33.56 19.08
C TYR A 119 -24.62 34.25 19.99
N VAL A 120 -25.02 35.47 19.60
CA VAL A 120 -26.15 36.19 20.19
C VAL A 120 -27.22 36.34 19.12
N GLN A 121 -28.30 35.57 19.25
CA GLN A 121 -29.51 35.87 18.50
C GLN A 121 -30.20 37.06 19.17
N PRO A 122 -30.38 38.21 18.48
CA PRO A 122 -31.08 39.34 19.08
C PRO A 122 -32.52 38.91 19.41
N GLN A 123 -32.85 38.90 20.69
CA GLN A 123 -34.19 38.53 21.19
C GLN A 123 -35.25 39.58 20.89
N SER A 124 -34.87 40.72 20.30
CA SER A 124 -35.78 41.79 19.91
C SER A 124 -35.64 42.10 18.43
N PRO A 125 -36.73 42.23 17.67
CA PRO A 125 -36.71 43.06 16.48
C PRO A 125 -36.65 44.51 16.98
N THR A 126 -35.48 44.96 17.44
CA THR A 126 -35.20 46.39 17.53
C THR A 126 -35.11 46.87 16.09
N LEU A 127 -36.28 47.12 15.50
CA LEU A 127 -36.47 48.12 14.48
C LEU A 127 -35.62 49.31 14.91
N LEU A 128 -34.70 49.71 14.04
CA LEU A 128 -33.96 50.94 14.21
C LEU A 128 -34.99 52.03 14.55
N VAL A 129 -34.75 52.79 15.63
CA VAL A 129 -35.62 53.92 16.02
C VAL A 129 -35.83 54.87 14.82
N PHE A 130 -34.87 54.87 13.89
CA PHE A 130 -34.98 55.44 12.56
C PHE A 130 -34.48 54.41 11.52
N PRO A 131 -35.36 53.67 10.82
CA PRO A 131 -34.91 52.85 9.71
C PRO A 131 -34.32 53.76 8.60
N PRO A 132 -33.23 53.35 7.93
CA PRO A 132 -32.74 54.06 6.76
C PRO A 132 -33.83 54.11 5.69
N SER A 133 -33.86 55.17 4.88
CA SER A 133 -34.78 55.25 3.75
C SER A 133 -34.51 54.09 2.78
N ALA A 134 -35.54 53.67 2.04
CA ALA A 134 -35.40 52.59 1.05
C ALA A 134 -34.29 52.89 0.03
N GLU A 135 -34.08 54.16 -0.33
CA GLU A 135 -32.99 54.61 -1.18
C GLU A 135 -31.61 54.40 -0.53
N LEU A 136 -31.46 54.75 0.75
CA LEU A 136 -30.21 54.55 1.49
C LEU A 136 -29.91 53.06 1.65
N LEU A 137 -30.91 52.25 1.95
CA LEU A 137 -30.75 50.80 2.09
C LEU A 137 -30.36 50.14 0.77
N HIS A 138 -30.95 50.56 -0.35
CA HIS A 138 -30.55 50.07 -1.68
C HIS A 138 -29.10 50.46 -2.02
N SER A 139 -28.66 51.66 -1.63
CA SER A 139 -27.27 52.10 -1.83
C SER A 139 -26.24 51.31 -0.99
N MET A 140 -26.64 50.81 0.18
CA MET A 140 -25.73 50.12 1.10
C MET A 140 -25.69 48.60 0.87
N CYS A 141 -26.80 47.99 0.43
CA CYS A 141 -26.92 46.53 0.36
C CYS A 141 -26.77 45.94 -1.05
N GLY A 142 -26.83 46.76 -2.11
CA GLY A 142 -26.72 46.29 -3.51
C GLY A 142 -28.03 45.73 -4.02
#